data_AF-A0A8T7GI21-F1
#
_entry.id   AF-A0A8T7GI21-F1
#
_cell.length_a   1.000
_cell.length_b   1.000
_cell.length_c   1.000
_cell.angle_alpha   90.00
_cell.angle_beta   90.00
_cell.angle_gamma   90.00
#
_symmetry.space_group_name_H-M   'P 1'
#
loop_
_entity.id
_entity.type
_entity.pdbx_description
1 polymer ?
#
loop_
_entity_poly.entity_id
_entity_poly.type
_entity_poly.pdbx_seq_one_letter_code
_entity_poly.pdbx_strand_id
1 'polypeptide(L)'
;MKAPSQTVAAVIRTISDDKSMDLFKIISQDNSDSDSLKAKTKLTRKQYYSRLSRMTKVGLVKKRNGRYTLTAFGKIVHDSQIIIEKAINNYWKLKAIDSLEMSDELPKEEQRKLMESLLDNEELREILIKE
;
A
#
# COMPACT_ATOMS: atom_id res chain seq x y z
N MET A 1 22.65 12.23 -9.73
CA MET A 1 22.17 10.99 -10.42
C MET A 1 20.68 11.16 -10.70
N LYS A 2 20.26 11.35 -11.95
CA LYS A 2 18.83 11.46 -12.30
C LYS A 2 18.19 10.10 -12.01
N ALA A 3 17.18 10.05 -11.13
CA ALA A 3 16.33 8.87 -11.02
C ALA A 3 15.72 8.61 -12.42
N PRO A 4 15.74 7.37 -12.94
CA PRO A 4 15.06 7.05 -14.20
C PRO A 4 13.62 7.52 -14.08
N SER A 5 13.04 8.21 -15.07
CA SER A 5 11.75 8.91 -14.93
C SER A 5 10.70 8.03 -14.23
N GLN A 6 10.56 8.19 -12.91
CA GLN A 6 9.66 7.36 -12.11
C GLN A 6 8.30 8.01 -12.24
N THR A 7 7.46 7.44 -13.08
CA THR A 7 6.05 7.84 -13.13
C THR A 7 5.29 7.10 -12.03
N VAL A 8 4.25 7.72 -11.49
CA VAL A 8 3.32 7.07 -10.54
C VAL A 8 2.83 5.72 -11.10
N ALA A 9 2.48 5.69 -12.40
CA ALA A 9 2.06 4.47 -13.09
C ALA A 9 3.14 3.38 -13.11
N ALA A 10 4.43 3.72 -13.22
CA ALA A 10 5.51 2.73 -13.18
C ALA A 10 5.68 2.11 -11.79
N VAL A 11 5.52 2.93 -10.73
CA VAL A 11 5.58 2.48 -9.34
C VAL A 11 4.43 1.52 -9.04
N ILE A 12 3.20 1.94 -9.32
CA ILE A 12 1.99 1.12 -9.07
C ILE A 12 2.06 -0.20 -9.87
N ARG A 13 2.41 -0.15 -11.16
CA ARG A 13 2.55 -1.35 -12.01
C ARG A 13 3.60 -2.34 -11.51
N THR A 14 4.61 -1.87 -10.76
CA THR A 14 5.65 -2.74 -10.21
C THR A 14 5.12 -3.61 -9.07
N ILE A 15 4.10 -3.13 -8.34
CA ILE A 15 3.51 -3.83 -7.19
C ILE A 15 2.10 -4.37 -7.47
N SER A 16 1.50 -4.09 -8.64
CA SER A 16 0.10 -4.38 -8.93
C SER A 16 -0.27 -5.85 -9.08
N ASP A 17 0.69 -6.77 -9.18
CA ASP A 17 0.41 -8.22 -9.19
C ASP A 17 0.59 -8.83 -7.80
N ASP A 18 -0.32 -9.73 -7.39
CA ASP A 18 -0.36 -10.31 -6.05
C ASP A 18 1.01 -10.81 -5.56
N LYS A 19 1.76 -11.47 -6.45
CA LYS A 19 3.10 -12.00 -6.13
C LYS A 19 4.13 -10.90 -5.87
N SER A 20 4.03 -9.78 -6.58
CA SER A 20 4.88 -8.62 -6.31
C SER A 20 4.45 -7.92 -5.02
N MET A 21 3.15 -7.84 -4.76
CA MET A 21 2.59 -7.29 -3.53
C MET A 21 3.04 -8.08 -2.29
N ASP A 22 2.91 -9.41 -2.34
CA ASP A 22 3.36 -10.33 -1.30
C ASP A 22 4.86 -10.20 -1.05
N LEU A 23 5.66 -10.19 -2.13
CA LEU A 23 7.10 -10.02 -2.00
C LEU A 23 7.47 -8.68 -1.37
N PHE A 24 6.77 -7.60 -1.73
CA PHE A 24 6.99 -6.28 -1.18
C PHE A 24 6.64 -6.21 0.31
N LYS A 25 5.53 -6.83 0.72
CA LYS A 25 5.09 -6.98 2.12
C LYS A 25 6.04 -7.86 2.95
N ILE A 26 6.55 -8.94 2.38
CA ILE A 26 7.56 -9.77 3.06
C ILE A 26 8.85 -8.96 3.30
N ILE A 27 9.30 -8.16 2.32
CA ILE A 27 10.49 -7.30 2.47
C ILE A 27 10.28 -6.19 3.51
N SER A 28 9.05 -5.72 3.71
CA SER A 28 8.76 -4.72 4.75
C SER A 28 8.81 -5.29 6.17
N GLN A 29 8.48 -6.58 6.31
CA GLN A 29 8.41 -7.29 7.60
C GLN A 29 9.73 -7.98 7.97
N ASP A 30 10.55 -8.34 6.98
CA ASP A 30 11.67 -9.27 7.17
C ASP A 30 13.02 -8.61 6.92
N ASN A 31 13.93 -8.75 7.89
CA ASN A 31 15.33 -8.34 7.78
C ASN A 31 16.26 -9.51 7.34
N SER A 32 15.68 -10.60 6.84
CA SER A 32 16.42 -11.82 6.48
C SER A 32 17.11 -11.75 5.11
N ASP A 33 17.99 -12.73 4.85
CA ASP A 33 18.78 -12.83 3.63
C ASP A 33 17.96 -13.22 2.40
N SER A 34 18.50 -12.92 1.21
CA SER A 34 17.77 -13.12 -0.07
C SER A 34 17.28 -14.55 -0.29
N ASP A 35 17.99 -15.56 0.22
CA ASP A 35 17.59 -16.96 0.06
C ASP A 35 16.49 -17.39 1.02
N SER A 36 16.47 -16.86 2.25
CA SER A 36 15.37 -17.07 3.19
C SER A 36 14.11 -16.32 2.76
N LEU A 37 14.25 -15.11 2.21
CA LEU A 37 13.15 -14.35 1.60
C LEU A 37 12.49 -15.13 0.46
N LYS A 38 13.29 -15.71 -0.44
CA LYS A 38 12.78 -16.52 -1.55
C LYS A 38 12.00 -17.74 -1.05
N ALA A 39 12.50 -18.44 -0.02
CA ALA A 39 11.85 -19.63 0.55
C ALA A 39 10.45 -19.32 1.13
N LYS A 40 10.22 -18.10 1.59
CA LYS A 40 8.90 -17.63 2.06
C LYS A 40 7.93 -17.29 0.92
N THR A 41 8.41 -17.27 -0.32
CA THR A 41 7.58 -16.97 -1.50
C THR A 41 7.33 -18.24 -2.33
N LYS A 42 6.17 -18.33 -2.99
CA LYS A 42 5.87 -19.38 -3.99
C LYS A 42 6.45 -19.06 -5.38
N LEU A 43 7.56 -18.29 -5.45
CA LEU A 43 8.13 -17.78 -6.71
C LEU A 43 9.24 -18.67 -7.25
N THR A 44 9.31 -18.79 -8.57
CA THR A 44 10.52 -19.34 -9.21
C THR A 44 11.67 -18.35 -9.08
N ARG A 45 12.93 -18.84 -9.18
CA ARG A 45 14.13 -17.97 -9.17
C ARG A 45 14.02 -16.81 -10.17
N LYS A 46 13.57 -17.08 -11.41
CA LYS A 46 13.40 -16.06 -12.45
C LYS A 46 12.37 -15.00 -12.04
N GLN A 47 11.23 -15.43 -11.50
CA GLN A 47 10.16 -14.53 -11.07
C GLN A 47 10.60 -13.65 -9.89
N TYR A 48 11.30 -14.24 -8.92
CA TYR A 48 11.84 -13.55 -7.75
C TYR A 48 12.82 -12.44 -8.15
N TYR A 49 13.88 -12.79 -8.90
CA TYR A 49 14.89 -11.80 -9.29
C TYR A 49 14.36 -10.76 -10.28
N SER A 50 13.46 -11.14 -11.19
CA SER A 50 12.83 -10.18 -12.11
C SER A 50 11.98 -9.14 -11.36
N ARG A 51 11.22 -9.55 -10.34
CA ARG A 51 10.44 -8.64 -9.49
C ARG A 51 11.33 -7.69 -8.69
N LEU A 52 12.35 -8.22 -8.01
CA LEU A 52 13.30 -7.41 -7.24
C LEU A 52 14.04 -6.40 -8.12
N SER A 53 14.43 -6.80 -9.33
CA SER A 53 15.06 -5.89 -10.30
C SER A 53 14.12 -4.73 -10.66
N ARG A 54 12.85 -5.02 -10.94
CA ARG A 54 11.84 -3.98 -11.20
C ARG A 54 11.65 -3.05 -10.00
N MET A 55 11.46 -3.60 -8.80
CA MET A 55 11.32 -2.83 -7.54
C MET A 55 12.54 -1.96 -7.24
N THR A 56 13.75 -2.47 -7.49
CA THR A 56 15.00 -1.72 -7.33
C THR A 56 15.10 -0.58 -8.34
N LYS A 57 14.72 -0.85 -9.61
CA LYS A 57 14.74 0.15 -10.69
C LYS A 57 13.80 1.33 -10.42
N VAL A 58 12.63 1.08 -9.82
CA VAL A 58 11.70 2.14 -9.39
C VAL A 58 11.96 2.65 -7.97
N GLY A 59 13.07 2.26 -7.35
CA GLY A 59 13.52 2.81 -6.07
C GLY A 59 12.70 2.37 -4.85
N LEU A 60 11.83 1.37 -4.96
CA LEU A 60 11.05 0.85 -3.84
C LEU A 60 11.92 0.06 -2.85
N VAL A 61 12.87 -0.71 -3.38
CA VAL A 61 13.73 -1.61 -2.60
C VAL A 61 15.18 -1.33 -2.92
N LYS A 62 16.07 -1.51 -1.95
CA LYS A 62 17.52 -1.49 -2.11
C LYS A 62 18.15 -2.76 -1.56
N LYS A 63 19.29 -3.16 -2.14
CA LYS A 63 20.10 -4.26 -1.63
C LYS A 63 21.24 -3.72 -0.77
N ARG A 64 21.39 -4.23 0.46
CA ARG A 64 22.50 -3.93 1.37
C ARG A 64 23.00 -5.23 1.98
N ASN A 65 24.29 -5.53 1.85
CA ASN A 65 24.93 -6.73 2.44
C ASN A 65 24.17 -8.03 2.12
N GLY A 66 23.82 -8.26 0.85
CA GLY A 66 23.08 -9.47 0.46
C GLY A 66 21.57 -9.45 0.73
N ARG A 67 21.06 -8.44 1.45
CA ARG A 67 19.66 -8.32 1.88
C ARG A 67 18.90 -7.26 1.13
N TYR A 68 17.63 -7.52 0.86
CA TYR A 68 16.72 -6.52 0.31
C TYR A 68 15.97 -5.83 1.45
N THR A 69 15.87 -4.51 1.38
CA THR A 69 15.17 -3.68 2.37
C THR A 69 14.43 -2.55 1.66
N LEU A 70 13.34 -2.06 2.25
CA LEU A 70 12.65 -0.89 1.73
C LEU A 70 13.56 0.35 1.74
N THR A 71 13.45 1.17 0.70
CA THR A 71 13.98 2.54 0.74
C THR A 71 13.05 3.43 1.56
N ALA A 72 13.45 4.67 1.84
CA ALA A 72 12.53 5.63 2.47
C ALA A 72 11.27 5.86 1.60
N PHE A 73 11.46 5.99 0.28
CA PHE A 73 10.36 6.05 -0.68
C PHE A 73 9.49 4.79 -0.65
N GLY A 74 10.11 3.60 -0.61
CA GLY A 74 9.41 2.32 -0.52
C GLY A 74 8.56 2.19 0.75
N LYS A 75 9.01 2.74 1.88
CA LYS A 75 8.20 2.77 3.12
C LYS A 75 6.92 3.57 2.92
N ILE A 76 7.01 4.79 2.38
CA ILE A 76 5.83 5.63 2.11
C ILE A 76 4.85 4.91 1.17
N VAL A 77 5.36 4.26 0.11
CA VAL A 77 4.51 3.50 -0.83
C VAL A 77 3.86 2.29 -0.14
N HIS A 78 4.59 1.58 0.71
CA HIS A 78 4.06 0.47 1.49
C HIS A 78 2.98 0.93 2.50
N ASP A 79 3.20 2.04 3.18
CA ASP A 79 2.21 2.60 4.12
C ASP A 79 0.96 3.05 3.37
N SER A 80 1.12 3.67 2.19
CA SER A 80 0.00 4.00 1.29
C SER A 80 -0.77 2.74 0.85
N GLN A 81 -0.06 1.64 0.59
CA GLN A 81 -0.70 0.35 0.29
C GLN A 81 -1.50 -0.19 1.48
N ILE A 82 -0.99 -0.06 2.71
CA ILE A 82 -1.72 -0.44 3.93
C ILE A 82 -3.01 0.38 4.07
N ILE A 83 -2.98 1.68 3.74
CA ILE A 83 -4.19 2.53 3.74
C ILE A 83 -5.21 1.98 2.75
N ILE A 84 -4.79 1.60 1.54
CA ILE A 84 -5.68 0.96 0.55
C ILE A 84 -6.25 -0.35 1.09
N GLU A 85 -5.42 -1.21 1.70
CA GLU A 85 -5.88 -2.46 2.34
C GLU A 85 -6.93 -2.19 3.43
N LYS A 86 -6.71 -1.17 4.27
CA LYS A 86 -7.67 -0.73 5.30
C LYS A 86 -8.97 -0.21 4.68
N ALA A 87 -8.89 0.57 3.60
CA ALA A 87 -10.06 1.10 2.89
C ALA A 87 -10.91 -0.04 2.29
N ILE A 88 -10.26 -1.04 1.67
CA ILE A 88 -10.94 -2.24 1.15
C ILE A 88 -11.66 -2.98 2.29
N ASN A 89 -11.01 -3.15 3.45
CA ASN A 89 -11.61 -3.82 4.61
C ASN A 89 -12.79 -3.03 5.21
N ASN A 90 -12.87 -1.72 4.96
CA ASN A 90 -13.96 -0.85 5.41
C ASN A 90 -14.90 -0.46 4.24
N TYR A 91 -14.83 -1.13 3.09
CA TYR A 91 -15.53 -0.72 1.87
C TYR A 91 -17.04 -0.51 2.06
N TRP A 92 -17.72 -1.38 2.81
CA TRP A 92 -19.15 -1.23 3.07
C TRP A 92 -19.48 -0.01 3.93
N LYS A 93 -18.60 0.34 4.87
CA LYS A 93 -18.74 1.55 5.71
C LYS A 93 -18.53 2.80 4.88
N LEU A 94 -17.52 2.79 4.00
CA LEU A 94 -17.26 3.88 3.05
C LEU A 94 -18.46 4.08 2.10
N LYS A 95 -19.01 3.00 1.55
CA LYS A 95 -20.21 3.06 0.69
C LYS A 95 -21.46 3.58 1.41
N ALA A 96 -21.61 3.27 2.70
CA ALA A 96 -22.69 3.80 3.52
C ALA A 96 -22.55 5.32 3.71
N ILE A 97 -21.33 5.81 3.89
CA ILE A 97 -21.04 7.26 3.97
C ILE A 97 -21.43 7.96 2.67
N ASP A 98 -21.01 7.44 1.51
CA ASP A 98 -21.41 8.01 0.21
C ASP A 98 -22.94 8.11 0.08
N SER A 99 -23.67 7.12 0.59
CA SER A 99 -25.13 7.08 0.54
C SER A 99 -25.78 8.12 1.46
N LEU A 100 -25.14 8.45 2.59
CA LEU A 100 -25.61 9.44 3.56
C LEU A 100 -25.26 10.88 3.14
N GLU A 101 -24.13 11.09 2.47
CA GLU A 101 -23.77 12.39 1.90
C GLU A 101 -24.67 12.77 0.73
N MET A 102 -25.14 11.78 -0.03
CA MET A 102 -26.09 11.98 -1.12
C MET A 102 -27.52 12.28 -0.65
N SER A 103 -27.86 12.04 0.62
CA SER A 103 -29.16 12.43 1.16
C SER A 103 -29.08 13.82 1.78
N ASP A 104 -29.76 14.79 1.17
CA ASP A 104 -30.02 16.13 1.76
C ASP A 104 -30.95 16.05 2.99
N GLU A 105 -31.24 14.84 3.47
CA GLU A 105 -32.18 14.54 4.55
C GLU A 105 -31.59 14.81 5.94
N LEU A 106 -30.26 14.88 6.07
CA LEU A 106 -29.58 15.06 7.35
C LEU A 106 -28.72 16.34 7.38
N PRO A 107 -28.75 17.11 8.49
CA PRO A 107 -27.80 18.20 8.69
C PRO A 107 -26.35 17.71 8.63
N LYS A 108 -25.45 18.52 8.06
CA LYS A 108 -24.02 18.19 7.92
C LYS A 108 -23.34 17.76 9.22
N GLU A 109 -23.74 18.33 10.36
CA GLU A 109 -23.21 17.90 11.66
C GLU A 109 -23.62 16.47 12.05
N GLU A 110 -24.84 16.06 11.72
CA GLU A 110 -25.32 14.70 12.01
C GLU A 110 -24.67 13.69 11.06
N GLN A 111 -24.52 14.04 9.79
CA GLN A 111 -23.74 13.25 8.83
C GLN A 111 -22.31 13.03 9.32
N ARG A 112 -21.64 14.08 9.83
CA ARG A 112 -20.29 13.97 10.39
C ARG A 112 -20.23 13.06 11.62
N LYS A 113 -21.17 13.17 12.56
CA LYS A 113 -21.24 12.28 13.74
C LYS A 113 -21.46 10.82 13.34
N LEU A 114 -22.30 10.58 12.34
CA LEU A 114 -22.54 9.24 11.80
C LEU A 114 -21.28 8.68 11.14
N MET A 115 -20.59 9.46 10.30
CA MET A 115 -19.32 9.07 9.70
C MET A 115 -18.26 8.73 10.76
N GLU A 116 -18.12 9.59 11.79
CA GLU A 116 -17.23 9.34 12.93
C GLU A 116 -17.62 8.05 13.66
N SER A 117 -18.91 7.75 13.85
CA SER A 117 -19.35 6.50 14.49
C SER A 117 -19.14 5.24 13.65
N LEU A 118 -19.22 5.33 12.32
CA LEU A 118 -19.19 4.17 11.42
C LEU A 118 -17.76 3.68 11.16
N LEU A 119 -16.81 4.60 11.03
CA LEU A 119 -15.43 4.29 10.65
C LEU A 119 -14.51 4.15 11.85
N ASP A 120 -14.27 2.96 12.39
CA ASP A 120 -13.35 2.79 13.54
C ASP A 120 -11.88 3.13 13.23
N ASN A 121 -11.52 3.25 11.94
CA ASN A 121 -10.16 3.53 11.51
C ASN A 121 -9.88 5.04 11.48
N GLU A 122 -9.09 5.51 12.46
CA GLU A 122 -8.72 6.92 12.63
C GLU A 122 -8.00 7.50 11.40
N GLU A 123 -7.09 6.75 10.78
CA GLU A 123 -6.35 7.18 9.59
C GLU A 123 -7.28 7.39 8.37
N LEU A 124 -8.29 6.53 8.20
CA LEU A 124 -9.32 6.73 7.16
C LEU A 124 -10.23 7.92 7.50
N ARG A 125 -10.59 8.12 8.77
CA ARG A 125 -11.37 9.29 9.20
C ARG A 125 -10.63 10.59 8.90
N GLU A 126 -9.34 10.67 9.21
CA GLU A 126 -8.52 11.85 8.95
C GLU A 126 -8.44 12.22 7.46
N ILE A 127 -8.49 11.22 6.57
CA ILE A 127 -8.52 11.44 5.13
C ILE A 127 -9.85 12.05 4.68
N LEU A 128 -10.98 11.57 5.24
CA LEU A 128 -12.33 12.01 4.84
C LEU A 128 -12.78 13.32 5.50
N ILE A 129 -12.35 13.59 6.74
CA ILE A 129 -12.74 14.81 7.49
C ILE A 129 -11.93 16.04 7.04
N LYS A 130 -10.88 15.85 6.23
CA LYS A 130 -9.99 16.94 5.77
C LYS A 130 -10.57 17.84 4.68
N GLU A 131 -11.80 17.57 4.24
CA GLU A 131 -12.52 18.39 3.24
C GLU A 131 -13.32 19.54 3.87
#